data_AF-A0A0D0GYR1-F1
#
_entry.id   AF-A0A0D0GYR1-F1
#
_cell.length_a   1.000
_cell.length_b   1.000
_cell.length_c   1.000
_cell.angle_alpha   90.00
_cell.angle_beta   90.00
_cell.angle_gamma   90.00
#
_symmetry.space_group_name_H-M   'P 1'
#
loop_
_entity.id
_entity.type
_entity.pdbx_description
1 polymer ?
#
loop_
_entity_poly.entity_id
_entity_poly.type
_entity_poly.pdbx_seq_one_letter_code
_entity_poly.pdbx_strand_id
1 'polypeptide(L)'
;MKTWNQLFIRQGFILEEKSPNEFICTNERKENVEFLLTSLDVANVDYTFCDGVLTIARPPISEKQWLKAVDVPGRGVSESLGLEEPKVFELDTYMSGIIRELNRLGLRTVSCCDGHGEGLPRIYFDNQTNMEKVMQLFRALHANAHLLQSYPHRVTLRMNRERLLDLAENMRKVQIDWLEQEEQYIQKMLFLHTLEELLSISGESGNEHNIRSAVYEKLAPYVDRITTDQYGNLLAQKKCKTGHGPTILLNAHLDTVEAFAPGRTIVKQGAIWSSSEGILGADDRAGVTVLLEMAKWLDTSSFNGTIKFVFTVEEECGLVGARNLEEYFLWDVDAAIVVDRRGSGDIVTSCGTIQPFCDIRYGQFFEQVARDIGLTHWTCTAGGSSDTRIWAEHGIQSVNLSAGYEWEHTDNERLDTDACYGTVQLIQAVLTQSRDLSRMLRDLRRVDRNDLCYVGRNDLRRVDRKVVKVERVSKVKSKQME
;
A
#
# COMPACT_ATOMS: atom_id res chain seq x y z
N MET A 1 -5.15 15.66 5.70
CA MET A 1 -5.66 15.60 7.08
C MET A 1 -6.91 14.74 7.09
N LYS A 2 -7.20 14.04 8.19
CA LYS A 2 -8.43 13.24 8.33
C LYS A 2 -9.69 14.10 8.23
N THR A 3 -10.75 13.58 7.60
CA THR A 3 -12.08 14.19 7.56
C THR A 3 -12.77 14.12 8.92
N TRP A 4 -13.81 14.93 9.15
CA TRP A 4 -14.64 14.80 10.36
C TRP A 4 -15.24 13.40 10.50
N ASN A 5 -15.73 12.82 9.40
CA ASN A 5 -16.29 11.47 9.39
C ASN A 5 -15.25 10.43 9.85
N GLN A 6 -14.01 10.52 9.34
CA GLN A 6 -12.93 9.64 9.78
C GLN A 6 -12.64 9.81 11.28
N LEU A 7 -12.55 11.05 11.79
CA LEU A 7 -12.35 11.32 13.22
C LEU A 7 -13.50 10.80 14.09
N PHE A 8 -14.72 10.75 13.57
CA PHE A 8 -15.88 10.24 14.29
C PHE A 8 -15.90 8.72 14.33
N ILE A 9 -15.67 8.06 13.19
CA ILE A 9 -15.56 6.59 13.09
C ILE A 9 -14.45 6.07 14.00
N ARG A 10 -13.26 6.69 13.94
CA ARG A 10 -12.08 6.29 14.72
C ARG A 10 -12.33 6.37 16.23
N GLN A 11 -13.29 7.19 16.65
CA GLN A 11 -13.68 7.39 18.06
C GLN A 11 -15.00 6.70 18.42
N GLY A 12 -15.59 5.92 17.51
CA GLY A 12 -16.74 5.05 17.80
C GLY A 12 -18.10 5.72 17.68
N PHE A 13 -18.16 6.93 17.11
CA PHE A 13 -19.42 7.56 16.76
C PHE A 13 -19.93 6.99 15.44
N ILE A 14 -21.15 6.46 15.45
CA ILE A 14 -21.80 5.88 14.27
C ILE A 14 -22.78 6.92 13.73
N LEU A 15 -22.29 7.77 12.84
CA LEU A 15 -23.08 8.82 12.19
C LEU A 15 -23.21 8.52 10.69
N GLU A 16 -24.25 9.07 10.07
CA GLU A 16 -24.40 9.06 8.61
C GLU A 16 -23.97 10.43 8.06
N GLU A 17 -22.95 10.45 7.20
CA GLU A 17 -22.50 11.68 6.53
C GLU A 17 -23.38 11.93 5.30
N LYS A 18 -24.18 12.99 5.36
CA LYS A 18 -25.11 13.37 4.28
C LYS A 18 -24.40 14.22 3.22
N SER A 19 -23.52 15.09 3.66
CA SER A 19 -22.66 15.92 2.83
C SER A 19 -21.40 16.30 3.64
N PRO A 20 -20.33 16.82 3.02
CA PRO A 20 -19.13 17.19 3.77
C PRO A 20 -19.45 18.10 4.95
N ASN A 21 -19.08 17.65 6.16
CA ASN A 21 -19.33 18.33 7.44
C ASN A 21 -20.80 18.35 7.93
N GLU A 22 -21.70 17.59 7.32
CA GLU A 22 -23.11 17.45 7.72
C GLU A 22 -23.44 15.99 8.07
N PHE A 23 -23.84 15.74 9.31
CA PHE A 23 -24.00 14.40 9.88
C PHE A 23 -25.39 14.20 10.48
N ILE A 24 -26.06 13.12 10.09
CA ILE A 24 -27.31 12.66 10.69
C ILE A 24 -26.96 11.83 11.93
N CYS A 25 -27.45 12.27 13.09
CA CYS A 25 -27.16 11.69 14.41
C CYS A 25 -28.35 10.92 15.01
N THR A 26 -29.47 10.81 14.29
CA THR A 26 -30.71 10.18 14.79
C THR A 26 -30.59 8.69 15.06
N ASN A 27 -29.65 8.01 14.40
CA ASN A 27 -29.35 6.59 14.59
C ASN A 27 -28.34 6.34 15.73
N GLU A 28 -27.84 7.40 16.37
CA GLU A 28 -26.87 7.31 17.46
C GLU A 28 -27.57 7.50 18.82
N ARG A 29 -27.01 6.87 19.85
CA ARG A 29 -27.49 6.97 21.22
C ARG A 29 -27.40 8.42 21.71
N LYS A 30 -28.44 8.90 22.40
CA LYS A 30 -28.51 10.27 22.90
C LYS A 30 -27.28 10.68 23.72
N GLU A 31 -26.83 9.81 24.63
CA GLU A 31 -25.65 10.06 25.46
C GLU A 31 -24.35 10.13 24.65
N ASN A 32 -24.27 9.40 23.53
CA ASN A 32 -23.12 9.49 22.62
C ASN A 32 -23.14 10.80 21.84
N VAL A 33 -24.32 11.25 21.40
CA VAL A 33 -24.47 12.57 20.76
C VAL A 33 -24.13 13.69 21.73
N GLU A 34 -24.65 13.66 22.97
CA GLU A 34 -24.30 14.64 24.01
C GLU A 34 -22.77 14.68 24.27
N PHE A 35 -22.12 13.51 24.32
CA PHE A 35 -20.67 13.42 24.46
C PHE A 35 -19.91 13.96 23.24
N LEU A 36 -20.38 13.69 22.02
CA LEU A 36 -19.82 14.24 20.78
C LEU A 36 -19.86 15.77 20.78
N LEU A 37 -21.02 16.34 21.08
CA LEU A 37 -21.21 17.80 21.12
C LEU A 37 -20.31 18.46 22.18
N THR A 38 -20.26 17.88 23.38
CA THR A 38 -19.34 18.34 24.43
C THR A 38 -17.87 18.25 23.99
N SER A 39 -17.50 17.22 23.25
CA SER A 39 -16.13 17.07 22.72
C SER A 39 -15.80 18.13 21.67
N LEU A 40 -16.77 18.52 20.83
CA LEU A 40 -16.61 19.62 19.88
C LEU A 40 -16.45 20.97 20.60
N ASP A 41 -17.19 21.21 21.68
CA ASP A 41 -17.03 22.40 22.53
C ASP A 41 -15.62 22.46 23.15
N VAL A 42 -15.14 21.34 23.71
CA VAL A 42 -13.77 21.24 24.28
C VAL A 42 -12.70 21.47 23.21
N ALA A 43 -12.95 21.00 21.99
CA ALA A 43 -12.09 21.22 20.84
C ALA A 43 -12.18 22.66 20.27
N ASN A 44 -13.09 23.49 20.78
CA ASN A 44 -13.39 24.84 20.29
C ASN A 44 -13.75 24.82 18.79
N VAL A 45 -14.64 23.91 18.42
CA VAL A 45 -15.14 23.72 17.05
C VAL A 45 -16.55 24.28 16.96
N ASP A 46 -16.75 25.25 16.09
CA ASP A 46 -18.08 25.83 15.84
C ASP A 46 -18.98 24.83 15.10
N TYR A 47 -20.16 24.55 15.66
CA TYR A 47 -21.16 23.68 15.04
C TYR A 47 -22.58 24.19 15.30
N THR A 48 -23.52 23.70 14.49
CA THR A 48 -24.96 23.79 14.75
C THR A 48 -25.55 22.41 14.87
N PHE A 49 -26.48 22.22 15.81
CA PHE A 49 -27.21 20.98 15.97
C PHE A 49 -28.72 21.26 16.00
N CYS A 50 -29.44 20.80 14.98
CA CYS A 50 -30.88 21.03 14.83
C CYS A 50 -31.55 19.77 14.29
N ASP A 51 -32.66 19.34 14.90
CA ASP A 51 -33.46 18.19 14.47
C ASP A 51 -32.65 16.90 14.21
N GLY A 52 -31.64 16.64 15.04
CA GLY A 52 -30.78 15.46 14.92
C GLY A 52 -29.71 15.54 13.83
N VAL A 53 -29.52 16.71 13.21
CA VAL A 53 -28.47 16.97 12.22
C VAL A 53 -27.39 17.86 12.83
N LEU A 54 -26.14 17.39 12.78
CA LEU A 54 -24.94 18.12 13.16
C LEU A 54 -24.30 18.73 11.90
N THR A 55 -24.05 20.03 11.92
CA THR A 55 -23.30 20.73 10.86
C THR A 55 -22.09 21.42 11.46
N ILE A 56 -20.91 21.16 10.91
CA ILE A 56 -19.64 21.71 11.40
C ILE A 56 -19.13 22.77 10.44
N ALA A 57 -18.86 23.97 10.95
CA ALA A 57 -18.61 25.13 10.10
C ALA A 57 -17.22 25.15 9.45
N ARG A 58 -16.27 24.37 9.97
CA ARG A 58 -14.86 24.44 9.60
C ARG A 58 -14.29 23.08 9.21
N PRO A 59 -13.21 23.05 8.40
CA PRO A 59 -12.43 21.85 8.16
C PRO A 59 -11.99 21.17 9.47
N PRO A 60 -11.77 19.85 9.44
CA PRO A 60 -11.37 19.08 10.59
C PRO A 60 -10.06 19.57 11.21
N ILE A 61 -10.02 19.54 12.54
CA ILE A 61 -8.80 19.76 13.32
C ILE A 61 -7.86 18.57 13.21
N SER A 62 -6.62 18.71 13.69
CA SER A 62 -5.69 17.58 13.70
C SER A 62 -6.17 16.43 14.60
N GLU A 63 -5.87 15.18 14.23
CA GLU A 63 -6.24 13.99 15.01
C GLU A 63 -5.71 14.09 16.46
N LYS A 64 -4.53 14.69 16.66
CA LYS A 64 -3.97 14.94 18.00
C LYS A 64 -4.83 15.90 18.83
N GLN A 65 -5.36 16.96 18.24
CA GLN A 65 -6.27 17.88 18.93
C GLN A 65 -7.60 17.21 19.23
N TRP A 66 -8.13 16.44 18.28
CA TRP A 66 -9.37 15.68 18.47
C TRP A 66 -9.25 14.65 19.59
N LEU A 67 -8.19 13.83 19.58
CA LEU A 67 -7.90 12.86 20.63
C LEU A 67 -7.88 13.51 22.01
N LYS A 68 -7.25 14.69 22.15
CA LYS A 68 -7.22 15.43 23.40
C LYS A 68 -8.62 15.89 23.86
N ALA A 69 -9.51 16.23 22.92
CA ALA A 69 -10.85 16.68 23.24
C ALA A 69 -11.77 15.54 23.70
N VAL A 70 -11.60 14.35 23.12
CA VAL A 70 -12.40 13.18 23.48
C VAL A 70 -11.82 12.39 24.67
N ASP A 71 -10.55 12.59 25.02
CA ASP A 71 -9.88 11.90 26.14
C ASP A 71 -10.21 12.56 27.49
N VAL A 72 -11.44 12.35 27.96
CA VAL A 72 -11.96 12.98 29.19
C VAL A 72 -11.60 12.18 30.46
N PRO A 73 -11.48 12.84 31.63
CA PRO A 73 -11.22 12.14 32.89
C PRO A 73 -12.28 11.06 33.19
N GLY A 74 -11.83 9.85 33.54
CA GLY A 74 -12.71 8.72 33.82
C GLY A 74 -13.18 7.95 32.57
N ARG A 75 -12.73 8.33 31.36
CA ARG A 75 -12.96 7.54 30.15
C ARG A 75 -12.31 6.16 30.24
N GLY A 76 -12.97 5.15 29.71
CA GLY A 76 -12.50 3.75 29.74
C GLY A 76 -12.69 3.03 31.08
N VAL A 77 -13.23 3.71 32.10
CA VAL A 77 -13.52 3.12 33.41
C VAL A 77 -14.89 2.45 33.36
N SER A 78 -14.96 1.23 32.82
CA SER A 78 -16.15 0.38 32.89
C SER A 78 -15.79 -1.02 33.37
N GLU A 79 -16.56 -1.57 34.31
CA GLU A 79 -16.35 -2.91 34.87
C GLU A 79 -16.85 -4.02 33.93
N SER A 80 -17.82 -3.73 33.05
CA SER A 80 -18.33 -4.63 32.00
C SER A 80 -19.27 -3.87 31.06
N LEU A 81 -19.15 -4.09 29.74
CA LEU A 81 -20.15 -3.64 28.77
C LEU A 81 -21.44 -4.44 28.96
N GLY A 82 -22.57 -3.73 28.97
CA GLY A 82 -23.90 -4.31 29.17
C GLY A 82 -24.47 -4.95 27.90
N LEU A 83 -25.78 -5.27 27.94
CA LEU A 83 -26.46 -5.83 26.75
C LEU A 83 -26.74 -4.77 25.66
N GLU A 84 -26.82 -3.49 26.06
CA GLU A 84 -27.03 -2.35 25.18
C GLU A 84 -25.73 -1.92 24.48
N GLU A 85 -25.87 -1.20 23.36
CA GLU A 85 -24.73 -0.55 22.71
C GLU A 85 -23.97 0.36 23.70
N PRO A 86 -22.63 0.21 23.80
CA PRO A 86 -21.84 0.91 24.80
C PRO A 86 -21.80 2.41 24.53
N LYS A 87 -21.71 3.16 25.63
CA LYS A 87 -21.50 4.60 25.54
C LYS A 87 -20.04 4.85 25.18
N VAL A 88 -19.79 5.74 24.22
CA VAL A 88 -18.44 5.98 23.69
C VAL A 88 -17.47 6.44 24.78
N PHE A 89 -17.94 7.21 25.77
CA PHE A 89 -17.12 7.67 26.89
C PHE A 89 -16.80 6.58 27.92
N GLU A 90 -17.47 5.42 27.87
CA GLU A 90 -17.17 4.26 28.72
C GLU A 90 -16.05 3.39 28.11
N LEU A 91 -15.67 3.64 26.85
CA LEU A 91 -14.67 2.89 26.11
C LEU A 91 -13.33 3.64 26.07
N ASP A 92 -12.23 2.87 26.10
CA ASP A 92 -10.88 3.40 25.92
C ASP A 92 -10.75 4.19 24.61
N THR A 93 -10.06 5.32 24.68
CA THR A 93 -9.99 6.33 23.60
C THR A 93 -9.59 5.78 22.23
N TYR A 94 -8.67 4.81 22.20
CA TYR A 94 -8.20 4.18 20.96
C TYR A 94 -8.96 2.91 20.57
N MET A 95 -9.77 2.36 21.47
CA MET A 95 -10.54 1.13 21.23
C MET A 95 -11.99 1.41 20.83
N SER A 96 -12.53 2.57 21.16
CA SER A 96 -13.96 2.85 21.01
C SER A 96 -14.46 2.64 19.58
N GLY A 97 -13.69 3.05 18.57
CA GLY A 97 -13.97 2.77 17.15
C GLY A 97 -14.09 1.28 16.85
N ILE A 98 -13.08 0.49 17.22
CA ILE A 98 -13.06 -0.96 16.98
C ILE A 98 -14.25 -1.64 17.66
N ILE A 99 -14.52 -1.31 18.91
CA ILE A 99 -15.59 -1.93 19.69
C ILE A 99 -16.96 -1.65 19.07
N ARG A 100 -17.19 -0.40 18.66
CA ARG A 100 -18.45 0.02 18.04
C ARG A 100 -18.64 -0.62 16.67
N GLU A 101 -17.58 -0.76 15.89
CA GLU A 101 -17.63 -1.44 14.59
C GLU A 101 -17.81 -2.96 14.70
N LEU A 102 -17.18 -3.61 15.69
CA LEU A 102 -17.42 -5.03 15.98
C LEU A 102 -18.89 -5.28 16.36
N ASN A 103 -19.44 -4.46 17.26
CA ASN A 103 -20.84 -4.59 17.67
C ASN A 103 -21.81 -4.33 16.50
N ARG A 104 -21.53 -3.32 15.65
CA ARG A 104 -22.29 -3.07 14.40
C ARG A 104 -22.32 -4.30 13.49
N LEU A 105 -21.23 -5.05 13.44
CA LEU A 105 -21.10 -6.29 12.65
C LEU A 105 -21.72 -7.52 13.36
N GLY A 106 -22.36 -7.35 14.52
CA GLY A 106 -22.94 -8.43 15.31
C GLY A 106 -21.90 -9.26 16.08
N LEU A 107 -20.66 -8.80 16.18
CA LEU A 107 -19.56 -9.46 16.89
C LEU A 107 -19.43 -8.86 18.29
N ARG A 108 -20.22 -9.39 19.23
CA ARG A 108 -20.47 -8.74 20.52
C ARG A 108 -19.26 -8.75 21.45
N THR A 109 -18.95 -7.58 21.99
CA THR A 109 -17.84 -7.39 22.94
C THR A 109 -18.36 -7.16 24.37
N VAL A 110 -17.59 -7.55 25.38
CA VAL A 110 -17.94 -7.39 26.81
C VAL A 110 -17.01 -6.43 27.54
N SER A 111 -15.78 -6.21 27.07
CA SER A 111 -14.88 -5.19 27.58
C SER A 111 -13.68 -5.01 26.64
N CYS A 112 -12.93 -3.93 26.83
CA CYS A 112 -11.73 -3.64 26.05
C CYS A 112 -10.66 -2.96 26.90
N CYS A 113 -9.42 -2.97 26.43
CA CYS A 113 -8.31 -2.22 27.01
C CYS A 113 -7.35 -1.87 25.87
N ASP A 114 -6.92 -0.62 25.73
CA ASP A 114 -5.96 -0.18 24.71
C ASP A 114 -4.48 -0.46 25.10
N GLY A 115 -4.27 -0.99 26.30
CA GLY A 115 -2.95 -1.28 26.86
C GLY A 115 -2.29 -0.10 27.56
N HIS A 116 -2.91 1.08 27.55
CA HIS A 116 -2.46 2.31 28.21
C HIS A 116 -1.00 2.71 27.89
N GLY A 117 -0.55 2.38 26.67
CA GLY A 117 0.80 2.67 26.18
C GLY A 117 1.90 1.74 26.68
N GLU A 118 1.61 0.83 27.62
CA GLU A 118 2.59 -0.12 28.19
C GLU A 118 2.31 -1.58 27.79
N GLY A 119 1.03 -1.92 27.61
CA GLY A 119 0.55 -3.24 27.27
C GLY A 119 0.03 -3.36 25.83
N LEU A 120 -0.26 -4.60 25.43
CA LEU A 120 -0.95 -4.86 24.17
C LEU A 120 -2.46 -4.60 24.31
N PRO A 121 -3.12 -4.04 23.27
CA PRO A 121 -4.56 -3.90 23.23
C PRO A 121 -5.28 -5.25 23.34
N ARG A 122 -6.39 -5.28 24.09
CA ARG A 122 -7.19 -6.47 24.38
C ARG A 122 -8.67 -6.19 24.16
N ILE A 123 -9.34 -7.16 23.57
CA ILE A 123 -10.79 -7.17 23.39
C ILE A 123 -11.32 -8.46 24.02
N TYR A 124 -12.39 -8.33 24.79
CA TYR A 124 -13.06 -9.44 25.42
C TYR A 124 -14.42 -9.63 24.76
N PHE A 125 -14.77 -10.88 24.48
CA PHE A 125 -16.00 -11.28 23.81
C PHE A 125 -16.80 -12.21 24.73
N ASP A 126 -18.12 -12.21 24.55
CA ASP A 126 -19.00 -13.15 25.25
C ASP A 126 -18.88 -14.58 24.68
N ASN A 127 -19.60 -15.52 25.28
CA ASN A 127 -19.62 -16.91 24.86
C ASN A 127 -20.53 -17.20 23.65
N GLN A 128 -21.36 -16.26 23.23
CA GLN A 128 -22.28 -16.42 22.09
C GLN A 128 -21.66 -15.92 20.80
N THR A 129 -20.63 -15.08 20.89
CA THR A 129 -19.94 -14.50 19.75
C THR A 129 -19.20 -15.56 18.94
N ASN A 130 -19.41 -15.55 17.63
CA ASN A 130 -18.70 -16.42 16.72
C ASN A 130 -17.24 -15.97 16.58
N MET A 131 -16.34 -16.59 17.35
CA MET A 131 -14.92 -16.26 17.34
C MET A 131 -14.21 -16.62 16.04
N GLU A 132 -14.75 -17.50 15.21
CA GLU A 132 -14.21 -17.79 13.88
C GLU A 132 -14.37 -16.58 12.97
N LYS A 133 -15.57 -15.98 12.95
CA LYS A 133 -15.85 -14.74 12.21
C LYS A 133 -15.02 -13.55 12.73
N VAL A 134 -14.84 -13.45 14.05
CA VAL A 134 -13.95 -12.43 14.65
C VAL A 134 -12.53 -12.57 14.10
N MET A 135 -11.97 -13.77 14.14
CA MET A 135 -10.60 -14.00 13.69
C MET A 135 -10.47 -13.88 12.16
N GLN A 136 -11.49 -14.26 11.39
CA GLN A 136 -11.56 -14.03 9.96
C GLN A 136 -11.52 -12.53 9.63
N LEU A 137 -12.33 -11.72 10.31
CA LEU A 137 -12.34 -10.27 10.12
C LEU A 137 -10.97 -9.66 10.40
N PHE A 138 -10.34 -10.01 11.52
CA PHE A 138 -9.00 -9.49 11.84
C PHE A 138 -7.94 -9.93 10.82
N ARG A 139 -7.97 -11.17 10.32
CA ARG A 139 -7.05 -11.60 9.27
C ARG A 139 -7.30 -10.88 7.94
N ALA A 140 -8.56 -10.68 7.57
CA ALA A 140 -8.92 -9.92 6.37
C ALA A 140 -8.46 -8.45 6.42
N LEU A 141 -8.42 -7.86 7.61
CA LEU A 141 -7.94 -6.49 7.85
C LEU A 141 -6.41 -6.40 8.05
N HIS A 142 -5.68 -7.50 7.87
CA HIS A 142 -4.24 -7.61 8.17
C HIS A 142 -3.87 -7.20 9.60
N ALA A 143 -4.78 -7.45 10.55
CA ALA A 143 -4.54 -7.21 11.96
C ALA A 143 -3.93 -8.44 12.63
N ASN A 144 -2.74 -8.29 13.21
CA ASN A 144 -2.08 -9.37 13.95
C ASN A 144 -2.78 -9.64 15.28
N ALA A 145 -3.79 -10.49 15.24
CA ALA A 145 -4.65 -10.86 16.36
C ALA A 145 -4.31 -12.26 16.89
N HIS A 146 -4.29 -12.41 18.22
CA HIS A 146 -4.14 -13.70 18.88
C HIS A 146 -5.34 -13.98 19.77
N LEU A 147 -6.02 -15.10 19.49
CA LEU A 147 -7.13 -15.59 20.29
C LEU A 147 -6.61 -16.43 21.46
N LEU A 148 -6.98 -16.06 22.68
CA LEU A 148 -6.99 -16.94 23.82
C LEU A 148 -8.43 -17.42 24.05
N GLN A 149 -8.66 -18.71 23.80
CA GLN A 149 -9.93 -19.36 24.14
C GLN A 149 -9.98 -19.57 25.66
N SER A 150 -10.40 -18.53 26.37
CA SER A 150 -10.80 -18.52 27.77
C SER A 150 -12.25 -18.06 27.90
N TYR A 151 -12.82 -18.07 29.10
CA TYR A 151 -14.03 -17.29 29.37
C TYR A 151 -13.69 -16.11 30.29
N PRO A 152 -14.00 -14.86 29.90
CA PRO A 152 -14.42 -14.44 28.55
C PRO A 152 -13.34 -14.75 27.48
N HIS A 153 -13.77 -14.88 26.22
CA HIS A 153 -12.85 -15.05 25.09
C HIS A 153 -12.04 -13.77 24.94
N ARG A 154 -10.74 -13.88 24.71
CA ARG A 154 -9.85 -12.71 24.65
C ARG A 154 -9.08 -12.69 23.35
N VAL A 155 -9.18 -11.59 22.61
CA VAL A 155 -8.29 -11.29 21.49
C VAL A 155 -7.27 -10.26 21.95
N THR A 156 -5.99 -10.52 21.66
CA THR A 156 -4.89 -9.56 21.87
C THR A 156 -4.37 -9.10 20.51
N LEU A 157 -4.27 -7.79 20.30
CA LEU A 157 -3.78 -7.20 19.06
C LEU A 157 -2.30 -6.82 19.21
N ARG A 158 -1.45 -7.27 18.27
CA ARG A 158 -0.02 -6.91 18.23
C ARG A 158 0.20 -5.70 17.33
N MET A 159 -0.23 -4.54 17.80
CA MET A 159 0.00 -3.25 17.17
C MET A 159 0.05 -2.16 18.24
N ASN A 160 0.62 -1.00 17.90
CA ASN A 160 0.53 0.17 18.77
C ASN A 160 -0.91 0.72 18.78
N ARG A 161 -1.21 1.60 19.73
CA ARG A 161 -2.57 2.11 19.92
C ARG A 161 -3.01 3.01 18.76
N GLU A 162 -2.10 3.76 18.15
CA GLU A 162 -2.41 4.65 17.04
C GLU A 162 -2.96 3.88 15.84
N ARG A 163 -2.43 2.67 15.59
CA ARG A 163 -2.88 1.74 14.54
C ARG A 163 -4.29 1.19 14.77
N LEU A 164 -4.80 1.24 16.00
CA LEU A 164 -6.18 0.83 16.29
C LEU A 164 -7.20 1.76 15.63
N LEU A 165 -6.85 3.04 15.45
CA LEU A 165 -7.72 4.00 14.78
C LEU A 165 -7.85 3.67 13.28
N ASP A 166 -6.75 3.32 12.62
CA ASP A 166 -6.78 2.86 11.23
C ASP A 166 -7.56 1.56 11.08
N LEU A 167 -7.45 0.66 12.06
CA LEU A 167 -8.23 -0.59 12.08
C LEU A 167 -9.74 -0.31 12.17
N ALA A 168 -10.17 0.61 13.03
CA ALA A 168 -11.57 1.03 13.12
C ALA A 168 -12.09 1.61 11.79
N GLU A 169 -11.30 2.49 11.14
CA GLU A 169 -11.67 3.07 9.85
C GLU A 169 -11.83 2.01 8.76
N ASN A 170 -10.96 0.99 8.74
CA ASN A 170 -11.10 -0.11 7.78
C ASN A 170 -12.26 -1.05 8.13
N MET A 171 -12.53 -1.31 9.42
CA MET A 171 -13.70 -2.10 9.85
C MET A 171 -15.02 -1.46 9.42
N ARG A 172 -15.09 -0.12 9.39
CA ARG A 172 -16.28 0.61 8.94
C ARG A 172 -16.73 0.25 7.53
N LYS A 173 -15.77 -0.08 6.67
CA LYS A 173 -16.01 -0.43 5.26
C LYS A 173 -16.62 -1.83 5.10
N VAL A 174 -16.50 -2.68 6.12
CA VAL A 174 -16.97 -4.06 6.09
C VAL A 174 -18.49 -4.10 6.29
N GLN A 175 -19.17 -4.83 5.42
CA GLN A 175 -20.60 -5.08 5.54
C GLN A 175 -20.85 -6.40 6.28
N ILE A 176 -21.99 -6.50 6.97
CA ILE A 176 -22.28 -7.65 7.85
C ILE A 176 -22.38 -8.96 7.07
N ASP A 177 -22.93 -8.93 5.86
CA ASP A 177 -23.09 -10.07 4.96
C ASP A 177 -21.76 -10.59 4.41
N TRP A 178 -20.71 -9.76 4.37
CA TRP A 178 -19.38 -10.20 3.96
C TRP A 178 -18.77 -11.19 4.96
N LEU A 179 -19.22 -11.19 6.22
CA LEU A 179 -18.78 -12.17 7.24
C LEU A 179 -19.32 -13.58 6.98
N GLU A 180 -20.26 -13.75 6.03
CA GLU A 180 -20.71 -15.06 5.57
C GLU A 180 -19.87 -15.59 4.38
N GLN A 181 -19.00 -14.76 3.82
CA GLN A 181 -18.08 -15.13 2.74
C GLN A 181 -16.71 -15.55 3.30
N GLU A 182 -15.79 -15.96 2.42
CA GLU A 182 -14.42 -16.29 2.80
C GLU A 182 -13.56 -15.04 3.10
N GLU A 183 -12.45 -15.22 3.81
CA GLU A 183 -11.51 -14.15 4.16
C GLU A 183 -11.04 -13.35 2.93
N GLN A 184 -10.75 -14.05 1.83
CA GLN A 184 -10.27 -13.49 0.57
C GLN A 184 -11.29 -12.57 -0.08
N TYR A 185 -12.59 -12.85 0.11
CA TYR A 185 -13.64 -11.98 -0.39
C TYR A 185 -13.62 -10.62 0.34
N ILE A 186 -13.52 -10.64 1.68
CA ILE A 186 -13.44 -9.40 2.48
C ILE A 186 -12.20 -8.59 2.09
N GLN A 187 -11.04 -9.25 1.94
CA GLN A 187 -9.80 -8.59 1.50
C GLN A 187 -9.97 -7.93 0.13
N LYS A 188 -10.54 -8.65 -0.85
CA LYS A 188 -10.82 -8.12 -2.18
C LYS A 188 -11.75 -6.92 -2.11
N MET A 189 -12.84 -6.98 -1.33
CA MET A 189 -13.77 -5.85 -1.23
C MET A 189 -13.15 -4.61 -0.58
N LEU A 190 -12.28 -4.79 0.43
CA LEU A 190 -11.51 -3.68 1.02
C LEU A 190 -10.49 -3.08 0.04
N PHE A 191 -9.88 -3.93 -0.79
CA PHE A 191 -9.03 -3.50 -1.90
C PHE A 191 -9.82 -2.66 -2.90
N LEU A 192 -11.00 -3.14 -3.35
CA LEU A 192 -11.86 -2.42 -4.30
C LEU A 192 -12.35 -1.07 -3.75
N HIS A 193 -12.65 -1.00 -2.45
CA HIS A 193 -13.00 0.27 -1.82
C HIS A 193 -11.82 1.25 -1.86
N THR A 194 -10.58 0.78 -1.68
CA THR A 194 -9.38 1.63 -1.79
C THR A 194 -9.17 2.08 -3.24
N LEU A 195 -9.36 1.17 -4.20
CA LEU A 195 -9.25 1.45 -5.62
C LEU A 195 -10.24 2.52 -6.07
N GLU A 196 -11.52 2.39 -5.69
CA GLU A 196 -12.57 3.34 -6.03
C GLU A 196 -12.29 4.75 -5.47
N GLU A 197 -11.80 4.82 -4.23
CA GLU A 197 -11.38 6.09 -3.62
C GLU A 197 -10.28 6.75 -4.47
N LEU A 198 -9.26 5.99 -4.89
CA LEU A 198 -8.14 6.54 -5.66
C LEU A 198 -8.51 6.90 -7.10
N LEU A 199 -9.40 6.12 -7.72
CA LEU A 199 -10.00 6.44 -9.01
C LEU A 199 -10.87 7.70 -8.95
N SER A 200 -11.26 8.17 -7.77
CA SER A 200 -12.05 9.40 -7.62
C SER A 200 -11.20 10.67 -7.42
N ILE A 201 -9.86 10.54 -7.36
CA ILE A 201 -8.95 11.65 -7.04
C ILE A 201 -8.16 12.05 -8.29
N SER A 202 -8.41 13.22 -8.87
CA SER A 202 -7.61 13.73 -9.99
C SER A 202 -6.15 13.93 -9.59
N GLY A 203 -5.24 13.79 -10.55
CA GLY A 203 -3.83 14.05 -10.36
C GLY A 203 -3.12 13.87 -11.69
N GLU A 204 -3.41 14.74 -12.65
CA GLU A 204 -2.72 14.77 -13.93
C GLU A 204 -1.23 15.14 -13.77
N SER A 205 -0.39 14.78 -14.74
CA SER A 205 1.06 15.03 -14.66
C SER A 205 1.37 16.49 -14.32
N GLY A 206 2.20 16.69 -13.29
CA GLY A 206 2.56 17.98 -12.72
C GLY A 206 1.61 18.50 -11.62
N ASN A 207 0.44 17.87 -11.42
CA ASN A 207 -0.59 18.24 -10.46
C ASN A 207 -0.95 17.12 -9.46
N GLU A 208 0.00 16.25 -9.12
CA GLU A 208 -0.21 15.03 -8.32
C GLU A 208 -0.41 15.27 -6.81
N HIS A 209 -0.49 16.53 -6.36
CA HIS A 209 -0.53 16.87 -4.92
C HIS A 209 -1.65 16.14 -4.16
N ASN A 210 -2.85 16.09 -4.73
CA ASN A 210 -4.03 15.50 -4.08
C ASN A 210 -3.89 13.98 -3.95
N ILE A 211 -3.53 13.30 -5.04
CA ILE A 211 -3.29 11.86 -4.99
C ILE A 211 -2.09 11.50 -4.11
N ARG A 212 -0.98 12.24 -4.19
CA ARG A 212 0.19 12.03 -3.34
C ARG A 212 -0.18 12.12 -1.87
N SER A 213 -1.00 13.10 -1.50
CA SER A 213 -1.49 13.26 -0.13
C SER A 213 -2.37 12.08 0.30
N ALA A 214 -3.26 11.61 -0.57
CA ALA A 214 -4.10 10.45 -0.28
C ALA A 214 -3.30 9.14 -0.14
N VAL A 215 -2.30 8.91 -1.01
CA VAL A 215 -1.39 7.76 -0.91
C VAL A 215 -0.54 7.85 0.34
N TYR A 216 0.00 9.03 0.67
CA TYR A 216 0.75 9.25 1.91
C TYR A 216 -0.07 8.85 3.14
N GLU A 217 -1.32 9.30 3.25
CA GLU A 217 -2.17 9.00 4.40
C GLU A 217 -2.49 7.51 4.53
N LYS A 218 -2.64 6.80 3.41
CA LYS A 218 -2.93 5.36 3.40
C LYS A 218 -1.68 4.53 3.66
N LEU A 219 -0.52 4.99 3.24
CA LEU A 219 0.75 4.27 3.33
C LEU A 219 1.46 4.47 4.67
N ALA A 220 1.49 5.70 5.18
CA ALA A 220 2.25 6.10 6.37
C ALA A 220 2.05 5.18 7.60
N PRO A 221 0.84 4.68 7.89
CA PRO A 221 0.64 3.78 9.03
C PRO A 221 1.35 2.43 8.91
N TYR A 222 1.77 2.03 7.71
CA TYR A 222 2.27 0.69 7.42
C TYR A 222 3.77 0.66 7.09
N VAL A 223 4.48 1.78 7.16
CA VAL A 223 5.90 1.92 6.79
C VAL A 223 6.71 2.56 7.91
N ASP A 224 8.02 2.30 7.95
CA ASP A 224 8.91 2.85 8.97
C ASP A 224 9.32 4.30 8.67
N ARG A 225 9.44 4.63 7.39
CA ARG A 225 9.81 5.95 6.89
C ARG A 225 9.04 6.25 5.62
N ILE A 226 8.60 7.50 5.48
CA ILE A 226 7.96 8.03 4.29
C ILE A 226 8.42 9.48 4.09
N THR A 227 8.78 9.84 2.87
CA THR A 227 9.26 11.18 2.48
C THR A 227 8.83 11.50 1.06
N THR A 228 8.72 12.79 0.74
CA THR A 228 8.61 13.25 -0.64
C THR A 228 9.95 13.85 -1.05
N ASP A 229 10.48 13.46 -2.19
CA ASP A 229 11.73 14.02 -2.70
C ASP A 229 11.52 15.41 -3.33
N GLN A 230 12.61 16.05 -3.77
CA GLN A 230 12.56 17.39 -4.36
C GLN A 230 11.76 17.48 -5.68
N TYR A 231 11.50 16.35 -6.35
CA TYR A 231 10.76 16.29 -7.60
C TYR A 231 9.29 15.96 -7.39
N GLY A 232 8.92 15.48 -6.21
CA GLY A 232 7.55 15.15 -5.85
C GLY A 232 7.26 13.65 -5.78
N ASN A 233 8.26 12.79 -6.00
CA ASN A 233 8.11 11.35 -5.84
C ASN A 233 7.87 11.02 -4.36
N LEU A 234 6.95 10.10 -4.08
CA LEU A 234 6.70 9.61 -2.73
C LEU A 234 7.53 8.34 -2.49
N LEU A 235 8.42 8.42 -1.51
CA LEU A 235 9.38 7.37 -1.17
C LEU A 235 9.06 6.82 0.21
N ALA A 236 8.90 5.51 0.34
CA ALA A 236 8.66 4.88 1.65
C ALA A 236 9.46 3.60 1.84
N GLN A 237 9.77 3.25 3.08
CA GLN A 237 10.53 2.05 3.40
C GLN A 237 9.92 1.30 4.58
N LYS A 238 9.89 -0.02 4.47
CA LYS A 238 9.48 -0.95 5.53
C LYS A 238 10.48 -2.09 5.67
N LYS A 239 11.06 -2.24 6.85
CA LYS A 239 11.89 -3.38 7.22
C LYS A 239 11.01 -4.47 7.82
N CYS A 240 11.01 -5.65 7.21
CA CYS A 240 10.16 -6.75 7.60
C CYS A 240 10.95 -7.80 8.40
N LYS A 241 10.42 -8.21 9.55
CA LYS A 241 11.02 -9.19 10.47
C LYS A 241 12.46 -8.80 10.85
N THR A 242 13.46 -9.62 10.52
CA THR A 242 14.87 -9.33 10.81
C THR A 242 15.51 -8.38 9.77
N GLY A 243 14.93 -8.30 8.57
CA GLY A 243 15.49 -7.59 7.41
C GLY A 243 16.75 -8.23 6.82
N HIS A 244 16.97 -9.53 7.02
CA HIS A 244 18.15 -10.25 6.48
C HIS A 244 17.95 -10.85 5.08
N GLY A 245 16.76 -10.73 4.50
CA GLY A 245 16.53 -11.10 3.10
C GLY A 245 16.68 -9.92 2.16
N PRO A 246 16.01 -9.94 1.00
CA PRO A 246 16.33 -9.00 -0.07
C PRO A 246 15.69 -7.63 0.17
N THR A 247 16.28 -6.59 -0.40
CA THR A 247 15.61 -5.30 -0.59
C THR A 247 14.88 -5.31 -1.94
N ILE A 248 13.56 -5.22 -1.91
CA ILE A 248 12.71 -5.17 -3.11
C ILE A 248 12.12 -3.77 -3.24
N LEU A 249 12.26 -3.16 -4.42
CA LEU A 249 11.59 -1.93 -4.81
C LEU A 249 10.21 -2.29 -5.39
N LEU A 250 9.14 -1.72 -4.85
CA LEU A 250 7.81 -1.75 -5.46
C LEU A 250 7.53 -0.37 -6.04
N ASN A 251 7.11 -0.30 -7.31
CA ASN A 251 6.88 0.97 -7.99
C ASN A 251 5.55 0.98 -8.76
N ALA A 252 4.89 2.13 -8.69
CA ALA A 252 3.70 2.57 -9.42
C ALA A 252 3.87 4.08 -9.67
N HIS A 253 3.08 4.70 -10.54
CA HIS A 253 3.11 6.15 -10.73
C HIS A 253 1.81 6.82 -10.25
N LEU A 254 1.90 8.09 -9.87
CA LEU A 254 0.79 8.84 -9.27
C LEU A 254 -0.05 9.57 -10.31
N ASP A 255 0.60 10.00 -11.38
CA ASP A 255 0.00 10.87 -12.37
C ASP A 255 -0.94 10.14 -13.33
N THR A 256 -1.76 10.91 -14.02
CA THR A 256 -2.60 10.46 -15.14
C THR A 256 -2.35 11.36 -16.34
N VAL A 257 -2.60 10.86 -17.55
CA VAL A 257 -2.41 11.66 -18.78
C VAL A 257 -3.23 12.95 -18.85
N GLU A 258 -4.39 12.98 -18.20
CA GLU A 258 -5.25 14.15 -18.14
C GLU A 258 -6.08 14.19 -16.84
N ALA A 259 -6.70 15.35 -16.61
CA ALA A 259 -7.59 15.55 -15.47
C ALA A 259 -8.92 14.82 -15.68
N PHE A 260 -9.52 14.38 -14.58
CA PHE A 260 -10.81 13.69 -14.61
C PHE A 260 -11.97 14.59 -15.02
N ALA A 261 -12.83 14.09 -15.92
CA ALA A 261 -14.01 14.81 -16.37
C ALA A 261 -14.91 15.23 -15.18
N PRO A 262 -15.31 16.51 -15.08
CA PRO A 262 -16.16 16.99 -13.99
C PRO A 262 -17.50 16.27 -13.92
N GLY A 263 -17.83 15.69 -12.77
CA GLY A 263 -19.10 14.98 -12.57
C GLY A 263 -19.15 13.58 -13.15
N ARG A 264 -18.02 13.05 -13.67
CA ARG A 264 -17.94 11.64 -14.08
C ARG A 264 -18.29 10.71 -12.91
N THR A 265 -18.83 9.55 -13.27
CA THR A 265 -19.07 8.45 -12.34
C THR A 265 -18.28 7.22 -12.77
N ILE A 266 -17.96 6.35 -11.82
CA ILE A 266 -17.36 5.04 -12.10
C ILE A 266 -18.49 4.07 -12.41
N VAL A 267 -18.49 3.54 -13.64
CA VAL A 267 -19.47 2.57 -14.12
C VAL A 267 -18.94 1.17 -13.83
N LYS A 268 -19.71 0.36 -13.11
CA LYS A 268 -19.30 -1.00 -12.69
C LYS A 268 -20.19 -2.05 -13.35
N GLN A 269 -19.60 -2.91 -14.18
CA GLN A 269 -20.24 -4.07 -14.80
C GLN A 269 -19.56 -5.35 -14.31
N GLY A 270 -19.97 -5.81 -13.12
CA GLY A 270 -19.26 -6.88 -12.43
C GLY A 270 -17.83 -6.44 -12.07
N ALA A 271 -16.83 -7.20 -12.54
CA ALA A 271 -15.42 -6.89 -12.34
C ALA A 271 -14.88 -5.83 -13.30
N ILE A 272 -15.62 -5.48 -14.37
CA ILE A 272 -15.16 -4.50 -15.34
C ILE A 272 -15.64 -3.11 -14.93
N TRP A 273 -14.69 -2.23 -14.62
CA TRP A 273 -14.95 -0.84 -14.25
C TRP A 273 -14.52 0.08 -15.38
N SER A 274 -15.29 1.14 -15.63
CA SER A 274 -14.98 2.18 -16.63
C SER A 274 -15.45 3.54 -16.11
N SER A 275 -15.17 4.61 -16.85
CA SER A 275 -15.79 5.92 -16.57
C SER A 275 -17.01 6.18 -17.44
N SER A 276 -17.92 7.03 -16.96
CA SER A 276 -19.03 7.54 -17.76
C SER A 276 -18.59 8.58 -18.80
N GLU A 277 -17.46 9.27 -18.56
CA GLU A 277 -16.90 10.32 -19.41
C GLU A 277 -15.41 10.49 -19.10
N GLY A 278 -14.59 10.69 -20.15
CA GLY A 278 -13.14 10.80 -20.03
C GLY A 278 -12.47 9.50 -19.61
N ILE A 279 -11.17 9.60 -19.31
CA ILE A 279 -10.39 8.47 -18.79
C ILE A 279 -10.92 7.97 -17.43
N LEU A 280 -10.72 6.67 -17.17
CA LEU A 280 -10.94 6.09 -15.84
C LEU A 280 -9.83 6.51 -14.88
N GLY A 281 -8.59 6.60 -15.38
CA GLY A 281 -7.36 6.77 -14.59
C GLY A 281 -6.96 5.47 -13.90
N ALA A 282 -7.27 4.31 -14.47
CA ALA A 282 -6.80 3.03 -13.94
C ALA A 282 -5.29 2.87 -14.17
N ASP A 283 -4.78 3.45 -15.25
CA ASP A 283 -3.36 3.73 -15.45
C ASP A 283 -2.96 5.02 -14.69
N ASP A 284 -2.29 4.97 -13.54
CA ASP A 284 -1.84 3.78 -12.77
C ASP A 284 -2.43 3.71 -11.34
N ARG A 285 -3.69 4.12 -11.16
CA ARG A 285 -4.38 3.94 -9.87
C ARG A 285 -4.57 2.48 -9.50
N ALA A 286 -4.55 1.57 -10.48
CA ALA A 286 -4.46 0.15 -10.25
C ALA A 286 -3.16 -0.23 -9.52
N GLY A 287 -1.98 0.13 -10.06
CA GLY A 287 -0.68 -0.15 -9.45
C GLY A 287 -0.51 0.52 -8.08
N VAL A 288 -0.95 1.77 -7.95
CA VAL A 288 -0.96 2.48 -6.65
C VAL A 288 -1.74 1.69 -5.60
N THR A 289 -2.93 1.17 -5.96
CA THR A 289 -3.76 0.39 -5.04
C THR A 289 -3.09 -0.93 -4.67
N VAL A 290 -2.48 -1.63 -5.65
CA VAL A 290 -1.72 -2.87 -5.42
C VAL A 290 -0.61 -2.63 -4.39
N LEU A 291 0.18 -1.58 -4.54
CA LEU A 291 1.26 -1.24 -3.61
C LEU A 291 0.75 -0.91 -2.19
N LEU A 292 -0.35 -0.18 -2.07
CA LEU A 292 -0.98 0.09 -0.77
C LEU A 292 -1.44 -1.19 -0.09
N GLU A 293 -2.02 -2.14 -0.85
CA GLU A 293 -2.43 -3.43 -0.31
C GLU A 293 -1.23 -4.27 0.14
N MET A 294 -0.13 -4.24 -0.62
CA MET A 294 1.12 -4.87 -0.21
C MET A 294 1.64 -4.30 1.11
N ALA A 295 1.59 -2.98 1.31
CA ALA A 295 2.02 -2.35 2.56
C ALA A 295 1.25 -2.87 3.79
N LYS A 296 -0.08 -3.04 3.65
CA LYS A 296 -0.95 -3.62 4.68
C LYS A 296 -0.60 -5.07 4.98
N TRP A 297 -0.54 -5.90 3.95
CA TRP A 297 -0.25 -7.33 4.06
C TRP A 297 1.10 -7.63 4.74
N LEU A 298 2.10 -6.78 4.55
CA LEU A 298 3.44 -7.01 5.11
C LEU A 298 3.46 -7.13 6.65
N ASP A 299 2.51 -6.55 7.38
CA ASP A 299 2.42 -6.64 8.85
C ASP A 299 2.20 -8.08 9.34
N THR A 300 1.43 -8.86 8.60
CA THR A 300 1.06 -10.25 8.91
C THR A 300 1.85 -11.26 8.08
N SER A 301 2.54 -10.82 7.02
CA SER A 301 3.34 -11.67 6.14
C SER A 301 4.51 -12.37 6.83
N SER A 302 5.08 -13.37 6.14
CA SER A 302 6.32 -14.04 6.50
C SER A 302 7.57 -13.45 5.80
N PHE A 303 7.40 -12.42 4.95
CA PHE A 303 8.50 -11.80 4.22
C PHE A 303 9.58 -11.28 5.18
N ASN A 304 10.83 -11.61 4.90
CA ASN A 304 11.98 -11.17 5.69
C ASN A 304 12.94 -10.46 4.76
N GLY A 305 13.11 -9.15 4.92
CA GLY A 305 13.81 -8.29 3.97
C GLY A 305 13.38 -6.84 4.15
N THR A 306 13.63 -6.01 3.14
CA THR A 306 13.21 -4.61 3.12
C THR A 306 12.35 -4.38 1.88
N ILE A 307 11.22 -3.70 2.04
CA ILE A 307 10.45 -3.19 0.92
C ILE A 307 10.65 -1.69 0.85
N LYS A 308 11.02 -1.20 -0.33
CA LYS A 308 11.04 0.23 -0.67
C LYS A 308 9.90 0.49 -1.65
N PHE A 309 9.02 1.41 -1.32
CA PHE A 309 7.93 1.85 -2.20
C PHE A 309 8.34 3.15 -2.88
N VAL A 310 8.13 3.24 -4.18
CA VAL A 310 8.30 4.45 -4.96
C VAL A 310 7.00 4.72 -5.71
N PHE A 311 6.39 5.86 -5.44
CA PHE A 311 5.33 6.39 -6.27
C PHE A 311 5.88 7.59 -7.03
N THR A 312 6.10 7.42 -8.32
CA THR A 312 6.69 8.45 -9.18
C THR A 312 5.66 9.48 -9.61
N VAL A 313 6.15 10.66 -9.99
CA VAL A 313 5.35 11.71 -10.65
C VAL A 313 5.75 11.81 -12.12
N GLU A 314 4.87 12.38 -12.95
CA GLU A 314 5.17 12.68 -14.35
C GLU A 314 5.75 11.48 -15.15
N GLU A 315 5.25 10.26 -14.91
CA GLU A 315 5.61 9.06 -15.72
C GLU A 315 5.14 9.28 -17.16
N GLU A 316 3.91 9.75 -17.30
CA GLU A 316 3.19 9.93 -18.58
C GLU A 316 3.84 11.02 -19.45
N CYS A 317 4.66 11.88 -18.83
CA CYS A 317 5.48 12.90 -19.48
C CYS A 317 6.89 12.41 -19.86
N GLY A 318 7.09 11.09 -19.82
CA GLY A 318 8.32 10.43 -20.24
C GLY A 318 9.27 10.11 -19.10
N LEU A 319 8.77 9.46 -18.04
CA LEU A 319 9.54 8.91 -16.91
C LEU A 319 10.27 9.99 -16.09
N VAL A 320 9.70 11.19 -15.98
CA VAL A 320 10.39 12.34 -15.40
C VAL A 320 10.67 12.11 -13.92
N GLY A 321 9.69 11.62 -13.15
CA GLY A 321 9.87 11.29 -11.74
C GLY A 321 10.95 10.25 -11.50
N ALA A 322 10.93 9.13 -12.22
CA ALA A 322 11.94 8.08 -12.07
C ALA A 322 13.36 8.53 -12.43
N ARG A 323 13.52 9.29 -13.53
CA ARG A 323 14.85 9.80 -13.95
C ARG A 323 15.48 10.75 -12.94
N ASN A 324 14.66 11.43 -12.16
CA ASN A 324 15.09 12.45 -11.21
C ASN A 324 15.05 11.97 -9.75
N LEU A 325 14.65 10.72 -9.51
CA LEU A 325 14.59 10.13 -8.17
C LEU A 325 15.96 10.21 -7.47
N GLU A 326 15.93 10.55 -6.17
CA GLU A 326 17.14 10.66 -5.37
C GLU A 326 17.91 9.33 -5.28
N GLU A 327 19.08 9.25 -5.93
CA GLU A 327 19.84 8.01 -6.16
C GLU A 327 20.10 7.19 -4.89
N TYR A 328 20.29 7.85 -3.73
CA TYR A 328 20.53 7.14 -2.47
C TYR A 328 19.39 6.18 -2.09
N PHE A 329 18.17 6.46 -2.54
CA PHE A 329 17.03 5.62 -2.26
C PHE A 329 17.14 4.27 -2.99
N LEU A 330 17.81 4.23 -4.15
CA LEU A 330 18.07 3.02 -4.93
C LEU A 330 19.26 2.20 -4.42
N TRP A 331 20.11 2.77 -3.56
CA TRP A 331 21.19 2.01 -2.93
C TRP A 331 20.62 0.78 -2.24
N ASP A 332 21.35 -0.33 -2.25
CA ASP A 332 20.97 -1.63 -1.66
C ASP A 332 19.75 -2.35 -2.27
N VAL A 333 19.07 -1.78 -3.27
CA VAL A 333 17.96 -2.47 -3.97
C VAL A 333 18.51 -3.69 -4.71
N ASP A 334 17.89 -4.85 -4.46
CA ASP A 334 18.27 -6.10 -5.11
C ASP A 334 17.47 -6.36 -6.40
N ALA A 335 16.20 -5.98 -6.41
CA ALA A 335 15.29 -6.11 -7.54
C ALA A 335 14.11 -5.13 -7.43
N ALA A 336 13.43 -4.88 -8.54
CA ALA A 336 12.22 -4.05 -8.60
C ALA A 336 11.05 -4.80 -9.22
N ILE A 337 9.85 -4.53 -8.70
CA ILE A 337 8.57 -4.97 -9.22
C ILE A 337 7.76 -3.70 -9.49
N VAL A 338 7.54 -3.43 -10.77
CA VAL A 338 6.69 -2.34 -11.23
C VAL A 338 5.31 -2.90 -11.55
N VAL A 339 4.25 -2.17 -11.23
CA VAL A 339 2.87 -2.55 -11.54
C VAL A 339 2.28 -1.43 -12.38
N ASP A 340 2.49 -1.50 -13.68
CA ASP A 340 2.18 -0.43 -14.64
C ASP A 340 2.09 -1.04 -16.05
N ARG A 341 1.28 -2.09 -16.18
CA ARG A 341 1.13 -2.78 -17.45
C ARG A 341 -0.32 -3.12 -17.70
N ARG A 342 -0.81 -2.77 -18.89
CA ARG A 342 -2.13 -3.22 -19.33
C ARG A 342 -2.29 -4.75 -19.36
N GLY A 343 -3.53 -5.21 -19.41
CA GLY A 343 -3.88 -6.62 -19.47
C GLY A 343 -3.79 -7.32 -18.12
N SER A 344 -3.81 -8.66 -18.12
CA SER A 344 -4.09 -9.47 -16.92
C SER A 344 -3.04 -10.54 -16.60
N GLY A 345 -1.93 -10.62 -17.34
CA GLY A 345 -0.98 -11.73 -17.24
C GLY A 345 0.39 -11.49 -17.85
N ASP A 346 0.78 -10.25 -18.09
CA ASP A 346 2.11 -9.93 -18.61
C ASP A 346 3.12 -9.80 -17.46
N ILE A 347 4.27 -10.45 -17.61
CA ILE A 347 5.50 -10.21 -16.86
C ILE A 347 6.49 -9.60 -17.85
N VAL A 348 6.49 -8.27 -17.97
CA VAL A 348 7.37 -7.59 -18.92
C VAL A 348 8.81 -7.64 -18.42
N THR A 349 9.68 -8.24 -19.23
CA THR A 349 11.10 -8.45 -18.92
C THR A 349 12.05 -7.66 -19.82
N SER A 350 11.51 -6.94 -20.80
CA SER A 350 12.29 -6.15 -21.76
C SER A 350 11.46 -5.08 -22.47
N CYS A 351 12.12 -4.01 -22.91
CA CYS A 351 11.57 -3.04 -23.86
C CYS A 351 11.86 -3.51 -25.29
N GLY A 352 10.85 -4.09 -25.94
CA GLY A 352 11.02 -4.77 -27.23
C GLY A 352 12.13 -5.84 -27.18
N THR A 353 12.89 -5.98 -28.26
CA THR A 353 14.07 -6.88 -28.31
C THR A 353 15.39 -6.19 -27.95
N ILE A 354 15.33 -4.92 -27.56
CA ILE A 354 16.48 -4.01 -27.56
C ILE A 354 17.11 -3.89 -26.18
N GLN A 355 16.30 -3.79 -25.13
CA GLN A 355 16.78 -3.55 -23.77
C GLN A 355 16.14 -4.53 -22.79
N PRO A 356 16.89 -5.50 -22.24
CA PRO A 356 16.40 -6.33 -21.14
C PRO A 356 16.27 -5.50 -19.86
N PHE A 357 15.20 -5.73 -19.11
CA PHE A 357 14.99 -5.16 -17.77
C PHE A 357 15.55 -6.06 -16.67
N CYS A 358 15.69 -7.35 -16.95
CA CYS A 358 16.26 -8.32 -16.03
C CYS A 358 16.90 -9.51 -16.78
N ASP A 359 17.67 -10.32 -16.06
CA ASP A 359 17.96 -11.69 -16.48
C ASP A 359 16.65 -12.49 -16.59
N ILE A 360 16.50 -13.27 -17.65
CA ILE A 360 15.26 -14.02 -17.91
C ILE A 360 14.88 -14.96 -16.76
N ARG A 361 15.85 -15.43 -15.96
CA ARG A 361 15.60 -16.27 -14.77
C ARG A 361 14.79 -15.53 -13.71
N TYR A 362 14.91 -14.21 -13.62
CA TYR A 362 14.11 -13.39 -12.72
C TYR A 362 12.64 -13.39 -13.16
N GLY A 363 12.37 -13.17 -14.45
CA GLY A 363 11.00 -13.28 -14.99
C GLY A 363 10.41 -14.69 -14.90
N GLN A 364 11.19 -15.72 -15.23
CA GLN A 364 10.77 -17.12 -15.15
C GLN A 364 10.44 -17.57 -13.72
N PHE A 365 11.08 -16.95 -12.71
CA PHE A 365 10.69 -17.16 -11.33
C PHE A 365 9.26 -16.70 -11.07
N PHE A 366 8.85 -15.52 -11.58
CA PHE A 366 7.46 -15.06 -11.48
C PHE A 366 6.49 -15.99 -12.21
N GLU A 367 6.81 -16.45 -13.43
CA GLU A 367 5.97 -17.41 -14.15
C GLU A 367 5.80 -18.73 -13.37
N GLN A 368 6.87 -19.22 -12.74
CA GLN A 368 6.79 -20.43 -11.91
C GLN A 368 5.90 -20.20 -10.70
N VAL A 369 6.11 -19.11 -9.96
CA VAL A 369 5.30 -18.76 -8.79
C VAL A 369 3.83 -18.60 -9.19
N ALA A 370 3.54 -17.93 -10.31
CA ALA A 370 2.19 -17.75 -10.81
C ALA A 370 1.51 -19.10 -11.11
N ARG A 371 2.21 -20.03 -11.76
CA ARG A 371 1.71 -21.39 -11.99
C ARG A 371 1.45 -22.15 -10.68
N ASP A 372 2.31 -22.00 -9.68
CA ASP A 372 2.17 -22.69 -8.39
C ASP A 372 0.91 -22.25 -7.63
N ILE A 373 0.46 -21.00 -7.82
CA ILE A 373 -0.76 -20.46 -7.21
C ILE A 373 -1.99 -20.48 -8.13
N GLY A 374 -1.88 -21.10 -9.31
CA GLY A 374 -3.00 -21.26 -10.26
C GLY A 374 -3.22 -20.10 -11.24
N LEU A 375 -2.37 -19.07 -11.23
CA LEU A 375 -2.36 -17.96 -12.19
C LEU A 375 -1.57 -18.34 -13.46
N THR A 376 -1.97 -19.43 -14.11
CA THR A 376 -1.19 -20.10 -15.16
C THR A 376 -1.07 -19.32 -16.48
N HIS A 377 -1.88 -18.28 -16.66
CA HIS A 377 -1.84 -17.40 -17.83
C HIS A 377 -0.75 -16.32 -17.76
N TRP A 378 -0.07 -16.16 -16.62
CA TRP A 378 1.01 -15.19 -16.48
C TRP A 378 2.28 -15.63 -17.21
N THR A 379 2.78 -14.79 -18.11
CA THR A 379 3.91 -15.12 -18.98
C THR A 379 4.90 -13.97 -19.15
N CYS A 380 6.18 -14.32 -19.31
CA CYS A 380 7.24 -13.39 -19.65
C CYS A 380 7.02 -12.87 -21.07
N THR A 381 6.96 -11.56 -21.21
CA THR A 381 6.72 -10.90 -22.48
C THR A 381 7.65 -9.71 -22.69
N ALA A 382 7.76 -9.26 -23.94
CA ALA A 382 8.35 -7.98 -24.28
C ALA A 382 7.26 -6.89 -24.22
N GLY A 383 7.60 -5.74 -23.67
CA GLY A 383 6.67 -4.63 -23.46
C GLY A 383 7.22 -3.30 -23.96
N GLY A 384 6.55 -2.23 -23.54
CA GLY A 384 6.96 -0.85 -23.77
C GLY A 384 7.94 -0.35 -22.72
N SER A 385 8.25 0.95 -22.80
CA SER A 385 8.98 1.65 -21.74
C SER A 385 8.02 2.00 -20.61
N SER A 386 8.52 1.94 -19.38
CA SER A 386 7.90 2.42 -18.13
C SER A 386 9.05 2.79 -17.19
N ASP A 387 8.76 3.21 -15.96
CA ASP A 387 9.76 3.41 -14.89
C ASP A 387 10.73 2.22 -14.73
N THR A 388 10.26 1.01 -15.02
CA THR A 388 11.04 -0.25 -15.09
C THR A 388 12.35 -0.09 -15.87
N ARG A 389 12.31 0.69 -16.95
CA ARG A 389 13.49 0.96 -17.78
C ARG A 389 14.55 1.73 -16.98
N ILE A 390 14.16 2.73 -16.20
CA ILE A 390 15.08 3.54 -15.41
C ILE A 390 15.71 2.67 -14.31
N TRP A 391 14.92 1.85 -13.62
CA TRP A 391 15.45 0.91 -12.62
C TRP A 391 16.47 -0.07 -13.25
N ALA A 392 16.17 -0.61 -14.42
CA ALA A 392 17.08 -1.48 -15.16
C ALA A 392 18.38 -0.76 -15.60
N GLU A 393 18.33 0.52 -15.96
CA GLU A 393 19.51 1.35 -16.27
C GLU A 393 20.44 1.53 -15.04
N HIS A 394 19.88 1.48 -13.83
CA HIS A 394 20.64 1.41 -12.56
C HIS A 394 21.18 0.01 -12.23
N GLY A 395 21.00 -0.98 -13.11
CA GLY A 395 21.43 -2.36 -12.91
C GLY A 395 20.57 -3.16 -11.94
N ILE A 396 19.35 -2.68 -11.65
CA ILE A 396 18.39 -3.38 -10.79
C ILE A 396 17.63 -4.39 -11.67
N GLN A 397 17.46 -5.62 -11.16
CA GLN A 397 16.66 -6.63 -11.86
C GLN A 397 15.17 -6.24 -11.77
N SER A 398 14.54 -5.89 -12.88
CA SER A 398 13.21 -5.29 -12.87
C SER A 398 12.21 -6.01 -13.78
N VAL A 399 10.98 -6.19 -13.28
CA VAL A 399 9.82 -6.63 -14.07
C VAL A 399 8.70 -5.60 -13.99
N ASN A 400 7.89 -5.48 -15.04
CA ASN A 400 6.63 -4.74 -15.02
C ASN A 400 5.45 -5.72 -15.14
N LEU A 401 4.55 -5.71 -14.18
CA LEU A 401 3.43 -6.65 -14.05
C LEU A 401 2.12 -6.03 -14.51
N SER A 402 1.33 -6.84 -15.21
CA SER A 402 -0.06 -6.49 -15.56
C SER A 402 -0.84 -5.97 -14.35
N ALA A 403 -1.60 -4.90 -14.52
CA ALA A 403 -2.40 -4.22 -13.50
C ALA A 403 -3.91 -4.33 -13.76
N GLY A 404 -4.34 -4.94 -14.87
CA GLY A 404 -5.74 -5.23 -15.18
C GLY A 404 -6.44 -4.18 -16.06
N TYR A 405 -5.81 -3.03 -16.33
CA TYR A 405 -6.39 -2.01 -17.21
C TYR A 405 -6.18 -2.33 -18.69
N GLU A 406 -7.06 -1.81 -19.54
CA GLU A 406 -6.96 -1.86 -20.99
C GLU A 406 -7.46 -0.56 -21.62
N TRP A 407 -6.95 -0.24 -22.81
CA TRP A 407 -7.31 0.98 -23.56
C TRP A 407 -6.98 2.25 -22.78
N GLU A 408 -5.86 2.20 -22.06
CA GLU A 408 -5.26 3.31 -21.35
C GLU A 408 -5.21 4.57 -22.22
N HIS A 409 -5.38 5.73 -21.59
CA HIS A 409 -5.33 7.06 -22.22
C HIS A 409 -6.46 7.32 -23.24
N THR A 410 -7.58 6.63 -23.11
CA THR A 410 -8.77 6.83 -23.97
C THR A 410 -10.06 6.86 -23.17
N ASP A 411 -11.13 7.40 -23.76
CA ASP A 411 -12.49 7.35 -23.20
C ASP A 411 -13.04 5.92 -23.04
N ASN A 412 -12.38 4.92 -23.63
CA ASN A 412 -12.75 3.51 -23.52
C ASN A 412 -11.94 2.77 -22.45
N GLU A 413 -11.13 3.49 -21.67
CA GLU A 413 -10.32 2.91 -20.60
C GLU A 413 -11.21 2.11 -19.63
N ARG A 414 -10.78 0.88 -19.36
CA ARG A 414 -11.46 -0.02 -18.45
C ARG A 414 -10.46 -0.77 -17.59
N LEU A 415 -10.91 -1.22 -16.44
CA LEU A 415 -10.16 -2.00 -15.48
C LEU A 415 -10.89 -3.30 -15.16
N ASP A 416 -10.24 -4.43 -15.38
CA ASP A 416 -10.64 -5.71 -14.81
C ASP A 416 -10.10 -5.78 -13.37
N THR A 417 -11.01 -5.61 -12.40
CA THR A 417 -10.65 -5.59 -10.99
C THR A 417 -10.22 -6.95 -10.45
N ASP A 418 -10.64 -8.05 -11.11
CA ASP A 418 -10.26 -9.39 -10.72
C ASP A 418 -8.84 -9.69 -11.17
N ALA A 419 -8.50 -9.27 -12.40
CA ALA A 419 -7.12 -9.30 -12.88
C ALA A 419 -6.19 -8.44 -12.01
N CYS A 420 -6.63 -7.22 -11.67
CA CYS A 420 -5.89 -6.31 -10.80
C CYS A 420 -5.59 -6.93 -9.42
N TYR A 421 -6.60 -7.55 -8.80
CA TYR A 421 -6.40 -8.25 -7.52
C TYR A 421 -5.52 -9.50 -7.68
N GLY A 422 -5.55 -10.17 -8.83
CA GLY A 422 -4.63 -11.25 -9.18
C GLY A 422 -3.16 -10.83 -9.11
N THR A 423 -2.84 -9.57 -9.45
CA THR A 423 -1.50 -9.01 -9.31
C THR A 423 -1.05 -8.91 -7.86
N VAL A 424 -1.95 -8.53 -6.94
CA VAL A 424 -1.68 -8.58 -5.49
C VAL A 424 -1.31 -10.01 -5.07
N GLN A 425 -2.08 -11.00 -5.50
CA GLN A 425 -1.84 -12.41 -5.16
C GLN A 425 -0.48 -12.91 -5.68
N LEU A 426 -0.10 -12.53 -6.91
CA LEU A 426 1.20 -12.87 -7.47
C LEU A 426 2.35 -12.27 -6.66
N ILE A 427 2.29 -10.97 -6.33
CA ILE A 427 3.35 -10.31 -5.57
C ILE A 427 3.45 -10.90 -4.16
N GLN A 428 2.33 -11.16 -3.49
CA GLN A 428 2.31 -11.82 -2.18
C GLN A 428 2.97 -13.21 -2.24
N ALA A 429 2.69 -14.00 -3.27
CA ALA A 429 3.29 -15.33 -3.45
C ALA A 429 4.80 -15.24 -3.71
N VAL A 430 5.23 -14.32 -4.57
CA VAL A 430 6.66 -14.05 -4.86
C VAL A 430 7.42 -13.67 -3.59
N LEU A 431 6.88 -12.75 -2.80
CA LEU A 431 7.52 -12.31 -1.55
C LEU A 431 7.45 -13.39 -0.45
N THR A 432 6.42 -14.22 -0.43
CA THR A 432 6.36 -15.38 0.49
C THR A 432 7.49 -16.36 0.21
N GLN A 433 7.90 -16.51 -1.05
CA GLN A 433 9.07 -17.30 -1.48
C GLN A 433 10.41 -16.54 -1.34
N SER A 434 10.50 -15.57 -0.42
CA SER A 434 11.67 -14.70 -0.20
C SER A 434 13.03 -15.41 -0.12
N ARG A 435 13.10 -16.64 0.40
CA ARG A 435 14.35 -17.42 0.49
C ARG A 435 14.88 -17.83 -0.88
N ASP A 436 14.00 -18.31 -1.75
CA ASP A 436 14.36 -18.74 -3.10
C ASP A 436 14.61 -17.54 -4.00
N LEU A 437 13.79 -16.48 -3.86
CA LEU A 437 14.06 -15.16 -4.46
C LEU A 437 15.47 -14.66 -4.09
N SER A 438 15.82 -14.67 -2.80
CA SER A 438 17.15 -14.26 -2.33
C SER A 438 18.28 -15.13 -2.84
N ARG A 439 18.07 -16.43 -3.01
CA ARG A 439 19.08 -17.33 -3.58
C ARG A 439 19.32 -16.98 -5.04
N MET A 440 18.23 -16.87 -5.81
CA MET A 440 18.28 -16.52 -7.23
C MET A 440 18.97 -15.16 -7.46
N LEU A 441 18.58 -14.10 -6.74
CA LEU A 441 19.21 -12.77 -6.87
C LEU A 441 20.71 -12.79 -6.52
N ARG A 442 21.12 -13.58 -5.51
CA ARG A 442 22.54 -13.76 -5.18
C ARG A 442 23.32 -14.50 -6.28
N ASP A 443 22.69 -15.48 -6.91
CA ASP A 443 23.31 -16.22 -8.01
C ASP A 443 23.44 -15.34 -9.27
N LEU A 444 22.45 -14.51 -9.59
CA LEU A 444 22.54 -13.51 -10.68
C LEU A 444 23.74 -12.58 -10.48
N ARG A 445 23.86 -11.99 -9.29
CA ARG A 445 24.98 -11.10 -8.93
C ARG A 445 26.36 -11.74 -9.02
N ARG A 446 26.46 -13.06 -8.82
CA ARG A 446 27.72 -13.79 -8.96
C ARG A 446 28.11 -13.98 -10.42
N VAL A 447 27.15 -14.22 -11.29
CA VAL A 447 27.37 -14.35 -12.75
C VAL A 447 27.88 -13.03 -13.31
N ASP A 448 27.20 -11.91 -13.03
CA ASP A 448 27.62 -10.59 -13.53
C ASP A 448 29.06 -10.23 -13.13
N ARG A 449 29.46 -10.52 -11.88
CA ARG A 449 30.84 -10.29 -11.41
C ARG A 449 31.86 -11.17 -12.13
N ASN A 450 31.52 -12.41 -12.43
CA ASN A 450 32.42 -13.32 -13.13
C ASN A 450 32.61 -12.92 -14.60
N ASP A 451 31.56 -12.43 -15.26
CA ASP A 451 31.65 -11.91 -16.62
C ASP A 451 32.50 -10.63 -16.69
N LEU A 452 32.35 -9.70 -15.74
CA LEU A 452 33.23 -8.53 -15.59
C LEU A 452 34.70 -8.92 -15.34
N CYS A 453 34.96 -9.96 -14.54
CA CYS A 453 36.31 -10.47 -14.30
C CYS A 453 36.91 -11.18 -15.53
N TYR A 454 36.07 -11.79 -16.38
CA TYR A 454 36.49 -12.44 -17.62
C TYR A 454 36.86 -11.41 -18.70
N VAL A 455 36.10 -10.33 -18.81
CA VAL A 455 36.40 -9.19 -19.70
C VAL A 455 37.69 -8.49 -19.25
N GLY A 456 37.85 -8.24 -17.94
CA GLY A 456 39.08 -7.64 -17.38
C GLY A 456 40.36 -8.46 -17.60
N ARG A 457 40.26 -9.80 -17.69
CA ARG A 457 41.40 -10.67 -18.05
C ARG A 457 41.71 -10.72 -19.54
N ASN A 458 40.71 -10.50 -20.40
CA ASN A 458 40.89 -10.50 -21.85
C ASN A 458 41.37 -9.15 -22.41
N ASP A 459 41.09 -8.04 -21.72
CA ASP A 459 41.67 -6.73 -22.09
C ASP A 459 43.14 -6.60 -21.69
N LEU A 460 43.54 -7.14 -20.52
CA LEU A 460 44.96 -7.18 -20.14
C LEU A 460 45.82 -8.07 -21.08
N ARG A 461 45.21 -9.04 -21.78
CA ARG A 461 45.92 -9.86 -22.77
C ARG A 461 45.98 -9.27 -24.18
N ARG A 462 45.21 -8.21 -24.46
CA ARG A 462 45.22 -7.51 -25.77
C ARG A 462 46.04 -6.23 -25.78
N VAL A 463 46.30 -5.62 -24.62
CA VAL A 463 47.15 -4.41 -24.53
C VAL A 463 48.66 -4.74 -24.57
N ASP A 464 49.07 -5.94 -24.13
CA ASP A 464 50.49 -6.33 -24.03
C ASP A 464 51.16 -6.83 -25.33
N ARG A 465 50.49 -6.79 -26.50
CA ARG A 465 51.08 -7.23 -27.78
C ARG A 465 51.23 -6.15 -28.84
N LYS A 466 50.90 -4.89 -28.56
CA LYS A 466 51.12 -3.77 -29.51
C LYS A 466 52.07 -2.67 -29.05
N VAL A 467 52.61 -2.72 -27.83
CA VAL A 467 53.54 -1.68 -27.32
C VAL A 467 55.02 -2.12 -27.29
N VAL A 468 55.34 -3.39 -27.58
CA VAL A 468 56.74 -3.84 -27.70
C VAL A 468 57.16 -3.95 -29.17
N LYS A 469 57.10 -2.85 -29.93
CA LYS A 469 57.81 -2.75 -31.22
C LYS A 469 58.20 -1.32 -31.63
N VAL A 470 58.28 -0.39 -30.67
CA VAL A 470 58.79 0.97 -30.90
C VAL A 470 59.77 1.35 -29.79
N GLU A 471 60.79 0.52 -29.56
CA GLU A 471 61.93 0.93 -28.73
C GLU A 471 63.14 0.00 -28.98
N ARG A 472 63.60 -0.03 -30.24
CA ARG A 472 64.91 -0.62 -30.59
C ARG A 472 65.43 -0.14 -31.95
N VAL A 473 65.33 1.17 -32.23
CA VAL A 473 66.10 1.82 -33.31
C VAL A 473 66.52 3.22 -32.87
N SER A 474 67.35 3.30 -31.83
CA SER A 474 68.00 4.56 -31.43
C SER A 474 69.21 4.31 -30.53
N LYS A 475 70.09 3.37 -30.93
CA LYS A 475 71.42 3.20 -30.33
C LYS A 475 72.28 2.28 -31.22
N VAL A 476 72.72 2.77 -32.37
CA VAL A 476 74.03 2.50 -33.01
C VAL A 476 74.08 3.42 -34.24
N LYS A 477 74.75 4.58 -34.11
CA LYS A 477 75.49 5.26 -35.20
C LYS A 477 76.15 6.53 -34.63
N SER A 478 77.21 6.31 -33.86
CA SER A 478 78.27 7.30 -33.64
C SER A 478 79.60 6.55 -33.50
N LYS A 479 80.10 6.04 -34.64
CA LYS A 479 81.53 5.77 -34.93
C LYS A 479 81.69 5.15 -36.32
N GLN A 480 82.05 6.01 -37.28
CA GLN A 480 82.79 5.80 -38.55
C GLN A 480 82.46 7.04 -39.40
N MET A 481 83.27 8.09 -39.29
CA MET A 481 84.48 8.42 -40.08
C MET A 481 84.10 9.45 -41.15
N GLU A 482 84.85 10.55 -41.17
CA GLU A 482 85.10 11.50 -42.28
C GLU A 482 83.90 12.09 -43.05
#